data_AF-A0A852T2J8-F1
#
_entry.id   AF-A0A852T2J8-F1
#
_cell.length_a   1.000
_cell.length_b   1.000
_cell.length_c   1.000
_cell.angle_alpha   90.00
_cell.angle_beta   90.00
_cell.angle_gamma   90.00
#
_symmetry.space_group_name_H-M   'P 1'
#
loop_
_entity.id
_entity.type
_entity.pdbx_description
1 polymer ?
#
loop_
_entity_poly.entity_id
_entity_poly.type
_entity_poly.pdbx_seq_one_letter_code
_entity_poly.pdbx_strand_id
1 'polypeptide(L)'
;MSEADITAPTTLGPGRVPGGMPLKIHLDEPAYAALVRIAQHRRTTAARMVEDLVLHALSRAAAPPPVAGPITRPHTTYDDATQGFRRD
;
A
#
# COMPACT_ATOMS: atom_id res chain seq x y z
N MET A 1 -24.65 -13.93 11.83
CA MET A 1 -23.42 -13.11 11.80
C MET A 1 -23.64 -12.07 10.73
N SER A 2 -23.89 -10.83 11.13
CA SER A 2 -24.36 -9.77 10.23
C SER A 2 -23.20 -8.93 9.71
N GLU A 3 -23.30 -8.48 8.46
CA GLU A 3 -22.34 -7.71 7.64
C GLU A 3 -21.74 -6.43 8.26
N ALA A 4 -22.15 -6.07 9.47
CA ALA A 4 -21.73 -4.85 10.17
C ALA A 4 -20.33 -4.95 10.81
N ASP A 5 -19.75 -6.15 10.95
CA ASP A 5 -18.40 -6.32 11.52
C ASP A 5 -17.25 -6.03 10.52
N ILE A 6 -17.56 -5.75 9.25
CA ILE A 6 -16.56 -5.56 8.18
C ILE A 6 -16.20 -4.07 7.96
N THR A 7 -16.94 -3.14 8.60
CA THR A 7 -16.70 -1.70 8.41
C THR A 7 -16.84 -0.96 9.73
N ALA A 8 -15.91 -1.16 10.67
CA ALA A 8 -15.73 -0.18 11.72
C ALA A 8 -15.05 1.05 11.08
N PRO A 9 -15.69 2.23 11.02
CA PRO A 9 -14.96 3.46 10.78
C PRO A 9 -14.03 3.60 11.98
N THR A 10 -12.73 3.39 11.74
CA THR A 10 -11.71 3.67 12.74
C THR A 10 -11.66 5.18 12.92
N THR A 11 -12.57 5.68 13.76
CA THR A 11 -12.56 7.01 14.36
C THR A 11 -11.60 6.96 15.55
N LEU A 12 -10.33 6.60 15.28
CA LEU A 12 -9.24 6.72 16.25
C LEU A 12 -8.79 8.19 16.21
N GLY A 13 -8.74 8.81 17.39
CA GLY A 13 -8.54 10.25 17.58
C GLY A 13 -7.29 10.86 16.92
N PRO A 14 -7.23 12.19 16.86
CA PRO A 14 -6.14 12.90 16.20
C PRO A 14 -4.84 12.61 16.93
N GLY A 15 -3.91 11.90 16.31
CA GLY A 15 -2.56 11.79 16.87
C GLY A 15 -1.63 10.69 16.38
N ARG A 16 -2.08 9.59 15.76
CA ARG A 16 -1.12 8.60 15.23
C ARG A 16 -1.73 7.59 14.27
N VAL A 17 -1.46 7.77 12.99
CA VAL A 17 -1.25 6.65 12.06
C VAL A 17 -0.08 7.05 11.17
N PRO A 18 0.99 6.25 11.05
CA PRO A 18 1.98 6.49 10.01
C PRO A 18 1.22 6.43 8.68
N GLY A 19 1.33 7.48 7.86
CA GLY A 19 0.51 7.69 6.66
C GLY A 19 0.65 6.56 5.64
N GLY A 20 -0.14 5.50 5.82
CA GLY A 20 -0.18 4.33 4.96
C GLY A 20 -1.56 4.15 4.34
N MET A 21 -1.59 3.75 3.07
CA MET A 21 -2.81 3.38 2.35
C MET A 21 -3.38 2.08 2.95
N PRO A 22 -4.70 2.01 3.25
CA PRO A 22 -5.28 0.78 3.77
C PRO A 22 -5.22 -0.33 2.71
N LEU A 23 -4.56 -1.45 3.05
CA LEU A 23 -4.46 -2.63 2.19
C LEU A 23 -5.59 -3.61 2.50
N LYS A 24 -6.24 -4.11 1.45
CA LYS A 24 -7.14 -5.26 1.52
C LYS A 24 -6.43 -6.47 0.94
N ILE A 25 -6.27 -7.52 1.74
CA ILE A 25 -5.62 -8.76 1.35
C ILE A 25 -6.62 -9.88 1.52
N HIS A 26 -6.79 -10.67 0.46
CA HIS A 26 -7.62 -11.87 0.50
C HIS A 26 -6.74 -13.06 0.87
N LEU A 27 -7.14 -13.76 1.92
CA LEU A 27 -6.51 -14.98 2.39
C LEU A 27 -7.57 -16.08 2.42
N ASP A 28 -7.17 -17.31 2.11
CA ASP A 28 -8.03 -18.45 2.32
C ASP A 28 -8.32 -18.62 3.81
N GLU A 29 -9.48 -19.20 4.13
CA GLU A 29 -9.93 -19.43 5.51
C GLU A 29 -8.88 -20.08 6.43
N PRO A 30 -8.19 -21.18 6.05
CA PRO A 30 -7.18 -21.79 6.92
C PRO A 30 -5.97 -20.88 7.15
N ALA A 31 -5.57 -20.11 6.14
CA ALA A 31 -4.45 -19.19 6.25
C ALA A 31 -4.78 -18.01 7.18
N TYR A 32 -6.00 -17.47 7.07
CA TYR A 32 -6.48 -16.42 7.97
C TYR A 32 -6.58 -16.91 9.41
N ALA A 33 -7.13 -18.11 9.64
CA ALA A 33 -7.24 -18.69 10.98
C ALA A 33 -5.87 -18.90 11.63
N ALA A 34 -4.90 -19.41 10.88
CA ALA A 34 -3.52 -19.56 11.35
C ALA A 34 -2.89 -18.22 11.73
N LEU A 35 -3.05 -17.19 10.88
CA LEU A 35 -2.55 -15.84 11.13
C LEU A 35 -3.11 -15.27 12.44
N VAL A 36 -4.42 -15.34 12.62
CA VAL A 36 -5.10 -14.85 13.84
C VAL A 36 -4.59 -15.58 15.08
N ARG A 37 -4.44 -16.91 15.01
CA ARG A 37 -3.94 -17.72 16.13
C ARG A 37 -2.51 -17.34 16.52
N ILE A 38 -1.62 -17.13 15.54
CA ILE A 38 -0.23 -16.72 15.80
C ILE A 38 -0.20 -15.30 16.38
N ALA A 39 -1.02 -14.39 15.86
CA ALA A 39 -1.13 -13.02 16.37
C ALA A 39 -1.57 -12.98 17.84
N GLN A 40 -2.59 -13.77 18.20
CA GLN A 40 -3.05 -13.91 19.59
C GLN A 40 -1.94 -14.45 20.50
N HIS A 41 -1.24 -15.51 20.10
CA HIS A 41 -0.14 -16.08 20.87
C HIS A 41 0.98 -15.06 21.13
N ARG A 42 1.20 -14.13 20.18
CA ARG A 42 2.20 -13.07 20.26
C ARG A 42 1.67 -11.75 20.85
N ARG A 43 0.42 -11.74 21.35
CA ARG A 43 -0.25 -10.54 21.91
C ARG A 43 -0.22 -9.33 20.95
N THR A 44 -0.43 -9.59 19.65
CA THR A 44 -0.47 -8.57 18.59
C THR A 44 -1.73 -8.73 17.72
N THR A 45 -1.91 -7.86 16.72
CA THR A 45 -3.02 -7.93 15.76
C THR A 45 -2.59 -8.61 14.46
N ALA A 46 -3.56 -9.23 13.77
CA ALA A 46 -3.31 -9.82 12.45
C ALA A 46 -2.77 -8.78 11.44
N ALA A 47 -3.31 -7.56 11.47
CA ALA A 47 -2.85 -6.46 10.62
C ALA A 47 -1.37 -6.11 10.87
N ARG A 48 -0.96 -5.98 12.15
CA ARG A 48 0.43 -5.69 12.50
C ARG A 48 1.38 -6.82 12.10
N MET A 49 0.93 -8.08 12.25
CA MET A 49 1.70 -9.25 11.84
C MET A 49 1.92 -9.31 10.33
N VAL A 50 0.89 -8.97 9.54
CA VAL A 50 1.01 -8.87 8.08
C VAL A 50 1.98 -7.78 7.70
N GLU A 51 1.90 -6.60 8.33
CA GLU A 51 2.83 -5.50 8.09
C GLU A 51 4.28 -5.93 8.33
N ASP A 52 4.57 -6.54 9.47
CA ASP A 52 5.91 -7.03 9.79
C ASP A 52 6.38 -8.11 8.79
N LEU A 53 5.48 -8.98 8.33
CA LEU A 53 5.79 -10.01 7.33
C LEU A 53 6.09 -9.40 5.96
N VAL A 54 5.33 -8.39 5.54
CA VAL A 54 5.57 -7.66 4.29
C VAL A 54 6.89 -6.90 4.35
N LEU A 55 7.16 -6.19 5.45
CA LEU A 55 8.43 -5.48 5.64
C LEU A 55 9.62 -6.45 5.62
N HIS A 56 9.48 -7.60 6.29
CA HIS A 56 10.48 -8.65 6.26
C HIS A 56 10.70 -9.22 4.85
N ALA A 57 9.62 -9.48 4.11
CA ALA A 57 9.69 -9.95 2.73
C ALA A 57 10.37 -8.92 1.82
N LEU A 58 10.02 -7.63 1.93
CA LEU A 58 10.63 -6.55 1.14
C LEU A 58 12.11 -6.37 1.47
N SER A 59 12.51 -6.53 2.74
CA SER A 59 13.93 -6.45 3.13
C SER A 59 14.79 -7.57 2.51
N ARG A 60 14.15 -8.66 2.09
CA ARG A 60 14.79 -9.85 1.50
C ARG A 60 14.58 -9.97 0.00
N ALA A 61 13.56 -9.30 -0.54
CA ALA A 61 13.31 -9.28 -1.96
C ALA A 61 14.52 -8.65 -2.66
N ALA A 62 15.06 -9.35 -3.66
CA ALA A 62 16.06 -8.74 -4.52
C ALA A 62 15.41 -7.53 -5.19
N ALA A 63 15.97 -6.35 -4.95
CA ALA A 63 15.52 -5.16 -5.66
C ALA A 63 15.72 -5.40 -7.17
N PRO A 64 14.72 -5.13 -8.02
CA PRO A 64 14.93 -5.20 -9.45
C PRO A 64 16.12 -4.30 -9.82
N PRO A 65 16.99 -4.71 -10.75
CA PRO A 65 18.07 -3.87 -11.18
C PRO A 65 17.51 -2.51 -11.61
N PRO A 66 18.17 -1.39 -11.27
CA PRO A 66 17.71 -0.08 -11.72
C PRO A 66 17.55 -0.15 -13.24
N VAL A 67 16.38 0.25 -13.74
CA VAL A 67 16.11 0.26 -15.18
C VAL A 67 17.12 1.21 -15.81
N ALA A 68 18.17 0.64 -16.41
CA ALA A 68 19.14 1.37 -17.20
C ALA A 68 18.50 1.68 -18.56
N GLY A 69 17.60 2.65 -18.56
CA GLY A 69 17.01 3.20 -19.76
C GLY A 69 16.91 4.71 -19.60
N PRO A 70 17.18 5.51 -20.64
CA PRO A 70 16.78 6.90 -20.60
C PRO A 70 15.29 6.94 -20.32
N ILE A 71 14.88 7.61 -19.25
CA ILE A 71 13.48 8.00 -19.10
C ILE A 71 13.26 9.02 -20.21
N THR A 72 12.87 8.55 -21.39
CA THR A 72 12.46 9.41 -22.51
C THR A 72 11.13 10.00 -22.13
N ARG A 73 11.14 10.99 -21.23
CA ARG A 73 10.03 11.92 -21.13
C ARG A 73 10.02 12.66 -22.46
N PRO A 74 8.93 12.59 -23.25
CA PRO A 74 8.82 13.46 -24.41
C PRO A 74 8.94 14.89 -23.89
N HIS A 75 10.06 15.55 -24.18
CA HIS A 75 10.21 16.96 -23.89
C HIS A 75 9.25 17.69 -24.81
N THR A 76 8.20 18.28 -24.24
CA THR A 76 7.38 19.23 -24.99
C THR A 76 8.25 20.44 -25.30
N THR A 77 8.38 20.77 -26.58
CA THR A 77 9.11 21.96 -26.99
C THR A 77 8.26 23.19 -26.74
N TYR A 78 8.88 24.37 -26.65
CA TYR A 78 8.14 25.63 -26.50
C TYR A 78 7.14 25.83 -27.64
N ASP A 79 7.50 25.42 -28.86
CA ASP A 79 6.64 25.49 -30.04
C ASP A 79 5.43 24.56 -29.93
N ASP A 80 5.61 23.32 -29.45
CA ASP A 80 4.50 22.40 -29.14
C ASP A 80 3.58 22.95 -28.04
N ALA A 81 4.16 23.62 -27.04
CA ALA A 81 3.41 24.20 -25.93
C ALA A 81 2.66 25.49 -26.30
N THR A 82 3.03 26.14 -27.42
CA THR A 82 2.43 27.41 -27.87
C THR A 82 1.58 27.26 -29.14
N GLN A 83 1.50 26.07 -29.72
CA GLN A 83 0.52 25.76 -30.76
C GLN A 83 -0.90 25.98 -30.23
N GLY A 84 -1.52 27.09 -30.66
CA GLY A 84 -2.87 27.48 -30.26
C GLY A 84 -2.95 28.69 -29.33
N PHE A 85 -1.81 29.23 -28.86
CA PHE A 85 -1.81 30.49 -28.14
C PHE A 85 -2.15 31.65 -29.09
N ARG A 86 -3.36 32.21 -28.96
CA ARG A 86 -3.74 33.49 -29.55
C ARG A 86 -3.71 34.54 -28.46
N ARG A 87 -2.96 35.61 -28.70
CA ARG A 87 -3.00 36.82 -27.88
C ARG A 87 -4.15 37.65 -28.45
N ASP A 88 -5.31 37.56 -27.80
CA ASP A 88 -6.44 38.48 -28.07
C ASP A 88 -6.00 39.94 -27.90
#